data_AF-A0A9E2I963-F1
#
_entry.id   AF-A0A9E2I963-F1
#
_cell.length_a   1.000
_cell.length_b   1.000
_cell.length_c   1.000
_cell.angle_alpha   90.00
_cell.angle_beta   90.00
_cell.angle_gamma   90.00
#
_symmetry.space_group_name_H-M   'P 1'
#
loop_
_entity.id
_entity.type
_entity.pdbx_description
1 polymer ?
#
loop_
_entity_poly.entity_id
_entity_poly.type
_entity_poly.pdbx_seq_one_letter_code
_entity_poly.pdbx_strand_id
1 'polypeptide(L)' 'MNNTRNIRSKAVDIITIYFGEDMAKIYNNFYEDKPAEIIGESVVELLTEYLGETVAKKQLHKFGIK' A
#
# COMPACT_ATOMS: atom_id res chain seq x y z
N MET A 1 10.16 7.26 15.35
CA MET A 1 10.40 5.90 14.81
C MET A 1 9.67 5.76 13.47
N ASN A 2 10.45 5.52 12.42
CA ASN A 2 10.11 5.24 11.01
C ASN A 2 8.63 5.16 10.60
N ASN A 3 7.99 6.31 10.38
CA ASN A 3 6.69 6.40 9.72
C ASN A 3 6.70 5.68 8.35
N THR A 4 7.79 5.84 7.59
CA THR A 4 8.02 5.14 6.31
C THR A 4 8.01 3.62 6.44
N ARG A 5 8.69 3.06 7.45
CA ARG A 5 8.74 1.59 7.64
C ARG A 5 7.37 1.02 7.99
N ASN A 6 6.59 1.77 8.76
CA ASN A 6 5.22 1.39 9.12
C ASN A 6 4.30 1.41 7.89
N ILE A 7 4.33 2.50 7.10
CA ILE A 7 3.53 2.64 5.87
C ILE A 7 3.95 1.61 4.81
N ARG A 8 5.25 1.34 4.64
CA ARG A 8 5.76 0.30 3.74
C ARG A 8 5.19 -1.06 4.07
N SER A 9 5.26 -1.48 5.34
CA SER A 9 4.74 -2.78 5.77
C SER A 9 3.25 -2.90 5.44
N LYS A 10 2.45 -1.89 5.83
CA LYS A 10 1.01 -1.86 5.56
C LYS A 10 0.68 -1.91 4.06
N ALA A 11 1.42 -1.16 3.25
CA ALA A 11 1.22 -1.16 1.80
C ALA A 11 1.52 -2.55 1.20
N VAL A 12 2.60 -3.20 1.62
CA VAL A 12 2.95 -4.56 1.19
C VAL A 12 1.90 -5.57 1.65
N ASP A 13 1.37 -5.44 2.87
CA ASP A 13 0.31 -6.32 3.38
C ASP A 13 -0.98 -6.17 2.54
N ILE A 14 -1.40 -4.93 2.24
CA ILE A 14 -2.53 -4.66 1.35
C ILE A 14 -2.29 -5.31 -0.02
N ILE A 15 -1.11 -5.09 -0.61
CA ILE A 15 -0.80 -5.63 -1.94
C ILE A 15 -0.83 -7.16 -1.92
N THR A 16 -0.32 -7.79 -0.86
CA THR A 16 -0.37 -9.25 -0.69
C THR A 16 -1.81 -9.76 -0.66
N ILE A 17 -2.70 -9.09 0.08
CA ILE A 17 -4.10 -9.50 0.26
C ILE A 17 -4.88 -9.42 -1.06
N TYR A 18 -4.64 -8.40 -1.87
CA TYR A 18 -5.46 -8.13 -3.07
C TYR A 18 -4.84 -8.63 -4.37
N PHE A 19 -3.50 -8.69 -4.45
CA PHE A 19 -2.77 -9.00 -5.68
C PHE A 19 -1.81 -10.18 -5.54
N GLY A 20 -1.64 -10.73 -4.33
CA GLY A 20 -0.81 -11.89 -4.06
C GLY A 20 0.64 -11.55 -3.73
N GLU A 21 1.36 -12.57 -3.25
CA GLU A 21 2.73 -12.43 -2.72
C GLU A 21 3.75 -11.97 -3.77
N ASP A 22 3.57 -12.37 -5.04
CA ASP A 22 4.55 -12.05 -6.08
C ASP A 22 4.55 -10.56 -6.41
N MET A 23 3.37 -9.96 -6.52
CA MET A 23 3.24 -8.51 -6.71
C MET A 23 3.71 -7.76 -5.46
N ALA A 24 3.41 -8.28 -4.26
CA ALA A 24 3.87 -7.69 -3.02
C ALA A 24 5.40 -7.66 -2.91
N LYS A 25 6.12 -8.70 -3.37
CA LYS A 25 7.59 -8.73 -3.42
C LYS A 25 8.15 -7.64 -4.34
N ILE A 26 7.56 -7.46 -5.53
CA ILE A 26 7.97 -6.43 -6.48
C ILE A 26 7.82 -5.03 -5.84
N TYR A 27 6.66 -4.76 -5.25
CA TYR A 27 6.39 -3.47 -4.62
C TYR A 27 7.21 -3.24 -3.34
N ASN A 28 7.47 -4.30 -2.56
CA ASN A 28 8.34 -4.19 -1.39
C ASN A 28 9.76 -3.73 -1.78
N ASN A 29 10.30 -4.24 -2.89
CA ASN A 29 11.59 -3.79 -3.40
C ASN A 29 11.51 -2.36 -3.96
N PHE A 30 10.46 -2.04 -4.71
CA PHE A 30 10.26 -0.69 -5.25
C PHE A 30 10.18 0.39 -4.15
N TYR A 31 9.58 0.08 -3.01
CA TYR A 31 9.40 0.96 -1.85
C TYR A 31 10.64 1.11 -0.96
N GLU A 32 11.75 0.43 -1.24
CA GLU A 32 12.91 0.39 -0.34
C GLU A 32 13.45 1.78 0.04
N ASP A 33 13.62 2.64 -0.97
CA ASP A 33 14.16 4.00 -0.81
C ASP A 33 13.10 5.09 -0.99
N LYS A 34 11.81 4.74 -0.93
CA LYS A 34 10.73 5.69 -1.16
C LYS A 34 10.27 6.34 0.15
N PRO A 35 9.94 7.64 0.16
CA PRO A 35 9.36 8.28 1.33
C PRO A 35 7.93 7.76 1.57
N ALA A 36 7.48 7.85 2.82
CA ALA A 36 6.17 7.32 3.25
C ALA A 36 5.00 7.85 2.41
N GLU A 37 5.06 9.12 2.01
CA GLU A 37 4.05 9.79 1.19
C GLU A 37 3.88 9.10 -0.18
N ILE A 38 5.00 8.88 -0.90
CA ILE A 38 4.99 8.22 -2.21
C ILE A 38 4.49 6.77 -2.11
N ILE A 39 4.84 6.07 -1.03
CA ILE A 39 4.33 4.72 -0.78
C ILE A 39 2.81 4.76 -0.57
N GLY A 40 2.33 5.71 0.23
CA GLY A 40 0.92 5.91 0.52
C GLY A 40 0.10 6.25 -0.73
N GLU A 41 0.58 7.18 -1.55
CA GLU A 41 -0.06 7.56 -2.82
C GLU A 41 -0.13 6.37 -3.78
N SER A 42 0.99 5.67 -3.96
CA SER A 42 1.07 4.51 -4.85
C SER A 42 0.07 3.41 -4.48
N VAL A 43 -0.06 3.06 -3.19
CA VAL A 43 -1.02 2.02 -2.78
C VAL A 43 -2.46 2.51 -2.85
N VAL A 44 -2.71 3.81 -2.64
CA VAL A 44 -4.04 4.41 -2.80
C VAL A 44 -4.50 4.31 -4.25
N GLU A 45 -3.65 4.70 -5.20
CA GLU A 45 -3.94 4.63 -6.63
C GLU A 45 -4.18 3.18 -7.06
N LEU A 46 -3.24 2.28 -6.75
CA LEU A 46 -3.33 0.87 -7.12
C LEU A 46 -4.61 0.21 -6.59
N LEU A 47 -4.95 0.44 -5.32
CA LEU A 47 -6.14 -0.16 -4.72
C LEU A 47 -7.44 0.48 -5.26
N THR A 48 -7.40 1.77 -5.60
CA THR A 48 -8.53 2.49 -6.20
C THR A 48 -8.82 2.00 -7.61
N GLU A 49 -7.79 1.76 -8.42
CA GLU A 49 -7.95 1.18 -9.76
C GLU A 49 -8.53 -0.24 -9.70
N TYR A 50 -8.13 -1.04 -8.72
CA TYR A 50 -8.57 -2.42 -8.60
C TYR A 50 -9.97 -2.58 -7.99
N LEU A 51 -10.27 -1.88 -6.89
CA LEU A 51 -11.53 -2.04 -6.14
C LEU A 51 -12.57 -0.95 -6.39
N GLY A 52 -12.18 0.14 -7.06
CA GLY A 52 -12.94 1.38 -7.11
C GLY A 52 -12.78 2.21 -5.82
N GLU A 53 -12.97 3.52 -5.98
CA GLU A 53 -12.68 4.54 -4.95
C GLU A 53 -13.34 4.28 -3.59
N THR A 54 -14.64 3.95 -3.59
CA THR A 54 -15.41 3.78 -2.34
C THR A 54 -14.92 2.58 -1.53
N VAL A 55 -14.60 1.47 -2.21
CA VAL A 55 -14.15 0.24 -1.53
C VAL A 55 -12.70 0.40 -1.10
N ALA A 56 -11.84 0.94 -1.97
CA ALA A 56 -10.44 1.20 -1.67
C ALA A 56 -10.29 2.07 -0.41
N LYS A 57 -11.04 3.18 -0.32
CA LYS A 57 -11.02 4.06 0.86
C LYS A 57 -11.34 3.32 2.16
N LYS A 58 -12.35 2.45 2.15
CA LYS A 58 -12.71 1.65 3.33
C LYS A 58 -11.59 0.70 3.75
N GLN A 59 -10.89 0.11 2.79
CA GLN A 59 -9.78 -0.79 3.10
C GLN A 59 -8.56 -0.01 3.60
N LEU A 60 -8.14 1.06 2.90
CA LEU A 60 -7.03 1.91 3.32
C LEU A 60 -7.17 2.46 4.75
N HIS A 61 -8.40 2.80 5.16
CA HIS A 61 -8.70 3.23 6.52
C HIS A 61 -8.51 2.12 7.56
N LYS A 62 -8.86 0.86 7.24
CA LYS A 62 -8.61 -0.28 8.15
C LYS A 62 -7.12 -0.51 8.40
N PHE A 63 -6.30 -0.26 7.39
CA PHE A 63 -4.83 -0.37 7.50
C PHE A 63 -4.18 0.91 8.04
N GLY A 64 -4.93 2.01 8.20
CA GLY A 64 -4.41 3.28 8.70
C GLY A 64 -3.38 3.91 7.76
N ILE A 65 -3.66 3.91 6.45
CA ILE A 65 -2.90 4.66 5.43
C ILE A 65 -3.59 5.99 5.08
N LYS A 66 -4.93 6.06 5.15
CA LYS A 66 -5.76 7.27 4.98
C LYS A 66 -7.09 7.14 5.70
#